data_AF-A0A927ATE6-F1
#
_entry.id   AF-A0A927ATE6-F1
#
_cell.length_a   1.000
_cell.length_b   1.000
_cell.length_c   1.000
_cell.angle_alpha   90.00
_cell.angle_beta   90.00
_cell.angle_gamma   90.00
#
_symmetry.space_group_name_H-M   'P 1'
#
loop_
_entity.id
_entity.type
_entity.pdbx_description
1 polymer ?
#
loop_
_entity_poly.entity_id
_entity_poly.type
_entity_poly.pdbx_seq_one_letter_code
_entity_poly.pdbx_strand_id
1 'polypeptide(L)'
;MTPKQRQRLEKKIADVKRVLAAEKRKFGGYDDSRGLRYLPTRYYIQLADYPGGLTYLRWFAKTFPDDIGFPDFLFERAILLFKSGKLAEAKVKVWQTFCANTYVLDNFFGQPIHALPKYEWSTMAQIGFTAHFPYTHQQADLLDMSPWLAEFIVSDTFSARKARYLTLHQQLLVEEDDEIRGYLHQEVEVLESHTQF
;
A
#
# COMPACT_ATOMS: atom_id res chain seq x y z
N MET A 1 -18.46 16.70 -1.35
CA MET A 1 -17.68 17.35 -0.26
C MET A 1 -18.03 18.83 -0.17
N THR A 2 -18.26 19.37 1.04
CA THR A 2 -18.53 20.80 1.26
C THR A 2 -17.23 21.64 1.26
N PRO A 3 -17.29 22.96 1.00
CA PRO A 3 -16.11 23.84 1.08
C PRO A 3 -15.37 23.76 2.42
N LYS A 4 -16.12 23.66 3.53
CA LYS A 4 -15.57 23.54 4.88
C LYS A 4 -14.84 22.22 5.10
N GLN A 5 -15.33 21.12 4.52
CA GLN A 5 -14.64 19.82 4.57
C GLN A 5 -13.34 19.86 3.76
N ARG A 6 -13.36 20.46 2.57
CA ARG A 6 -12.17 20.68 1.74
C ARG A 6 -11.09 21.46 2.50
N GLN A 7 -11.43 22.62 3.06
CA GLN A 7 -10.50 23.43 3.86
C GLN A 7 -9.91 22.68 5.06
N ARG A 8 -10.71 21.81 5.71
CA ARG A 8 -10.21 20.97 6.81
C ARG A 8 -9.16 19.97 6.34
N LEU A 9 -9.33 19.34 5.19
CA LEU A 9 -8.36 18.40 4.63
C LEU A 9 -7.08 19.11 4.18
N GLU A 10 -7.21 20.25 3.50
CA GLU A 10 -6.07 21.10 3.12
C GLU A 10 -5.26 21.53 4.35
N LYS A 11 -5.95 21.94 5.42
CA LYS A 11 -5.31 22.28 6.70
C LYS A 11 -4.57 21.08 7.30
N LYS A 12 -5.17 19.89 7.31
CA LYS A 12 -4.49 18.66 7.80
C LYS A 12 -3.20 18.37 7.03
N ILE A 13 -3.22 18.49 5.71
CA ILE A 13 -2.03 18.32 4.86
C ILE A 13 -0.96 19.36 5.24
N ALA A 14 -1.34 20.64 5.34
CA ALA A 14 -0.43 21.71 5.69
C ALA A 14 0.18 21.53 7.09
N ASP A 15 -0.62 21.10 8.06
CA ASP A 15 -0.18 20.87 9.43
C ASP A 15 0.81 19.70 9.51
N VAL A 16 0.53 18.57 8.84
CA VAL A 16 1.47 17.43 8.76
C VAL A 16 2.81 17.86 8.13
N LYS A 17 2.76 18.56 6.99
CA LYS A 17 3.99 19.07 6.33
C LYS A 17 4.79 20.01 7.23
N ARG A 18 4.10 20.87 7.99
CA ARG A 18 4.76 21.80 8.93
C ARG A 18 5.46 21.04 10.05
N VAL A 19 4.82 20.01 10.62
CA VAL A 19 5.41 19.16 11.66
C VAL A 19 6.66 18.46 11.13
N LEU A 20 6.56 17.78 9.99
CA LEU A 20 7.69 17.07 9.38
C LEU A 20 8.85 18.03 9.05
N ALA A 21 8.57 19.23 8.54
CA ALA A 21 9.59 20.23 8.28
C ALA A 21 10.26 20.75 9.57
N ALA A 22 9.48 20.92 10.64
CA ALA A 22 10.00 21.35 11.94
C ALA A 22 10.89 20.27 12.58
N GLU A 23 10.49 19.00 12.50
CA GLU A 23 11.30 17.86 12.96
C GLU A 23 12.60 17.77 12.18
N LYS A 24 12.55 17.82 10.85
CA LYS A 24 13.76 17.79 10.02
C LYS A 24 14.73 18.91 10.37
N ARG A 25 14.22 20.12 10.65
CA ARG A 25 15.04 21.26 11.07
C ARG A 25 15.63 21.06 12.46
N LYS A 26 14.85 20.53 13.40
CA LYS A 26 15.25 20.39 14.80
C LYS A 26 16.19 19.23 15.05
N PHE A 27 15.95 18.09 14.39
CA PHE A 27 16.61 16.82 14.69
C PHE A 27 17.48 16.29 13.54
N GLY A 28 17.41 16.89 12.34
CA GLY A 28 18.05 16.33 11.16
C GLY A 28 17.36 15.07 10.61
N GLY A 29 16.30 14.59 11.27
CA GLY A 29 15.48 13.43 10.91
C GLY A 29 13.99 13.67 11.17
N TYR A 30 13.21 12.60 11.21
CA TYR A 30 11.76 12.64 11.44
C TYR A 30 11.40 11.70 12.59
N ASP A 31 10.49 12.12 13.46
CA ASP A 31 9.89 11.22 14.45
C ASP A 31 8.71 10.53 13.79
N ASP A 32 8.89 9.25 13.48
CA ASP A 32 7.91 8.46 12.75
C ASP A 32 7.02 7.59 13.65
N SER A 33 7.10 7.73 14.97
CA SER A 33 6.29 6.95 15.91
C SER A 33 4.78 7.06 15.68
N ARG A 34 4.34 8.10 14.97
CA ARG A 34 2.93 8.42 14.70
C ARG A 34 2.48 8.12 13.26
N GLY A 35 3.37 7.68 12.37
CA GLY A 35 3.07 7.44 10.95
C GLY A 35 2.57 8.67 10.19
N LEU A 36 2.95 9.88 10.63
CA LEU A 36 2.43 11.14 10.07
C LEU A 36 2.73 11.28 8.57
N ARG A 37 3.83 10.70 8.09
CA ARG A 37 4.26 10.76 6.69
C ARG A 37 3.34 10.00 5.72
N TYR A 38 2.47 9.13 6.20
CA TYR A 38 1.53 8.40 5.33
C TYR A 38 0.22 9.17 5.12
N LEU A 39 -0.20 9.97 6.11
CA LEU A 39 -1.51 10.61 6.15
C LEU A 39 -1.84 11.56 4.97
N PRO A 40 -0.89 12.36 4.43
CA PRO A 40 -1.24 13.29 3.36
C PRO A 40 -1.74 12.59 2.09
N THR A 41 -1.27 11.38 1.78
CA THR A 41 -1.72 10.59 0.62
C THR A 41 -3.23 10.36 0.66
N ARG A 42 -3.75 9.86 1.78
CA ARG A 42 -5.19 9.74 2.04
C ARG A 42 -5.95 11.04 1.82
N TYR A 43 -5.43 12.14 2.35
CA TYR A 43 -6.11 13.44 2.25
C TYR A 43 -6.13 13.97 0.82
N TYR A 44 -5.08 13.73 0.03
CA TYR A 44 -5.07 14.07 -1.40
C TYR A 44 -6.13 13.28 -2.20
N ILE A 45 -6.30 11.99 -1.90
CA ILE A 45 -7.36 11.17 -2.50
C ILE A 45 -8.74 11.72 -2.14
N GLN A 46 -8.99 12.00 -0.86
CA GLN A 46 -10.27 12.57 -0.39
C GLN A 46 -10.58 13.95 -0.99
N LEU A 47 -9.56 14.71 -1.34
CA LEU A 47 -9.69 16.01 -2.01
C LEU A 47 -9.90 15.90 -3.53
N ALA A 48 -9.72 14.70 -4.10
CA ALA A 48 -9.53 14.45 -5.52
C ALA A 48 -8.39 15.29 -6.14
N ASP A 49 -7.38 15.64 -5.34
CA ASP A 49 -6.17 16.35 -5.79
C ASP A 49 -5.05 15.34 -6.09
N TYR A 50 -5.22 14.62 -7.19
CA TYR A 50 -4.27 13.58 -7.62
C TYR A 50 -2.89 14.14 -8.02
N PRO A 51 -2.77 15.27 -8.75
CA PRO A 51 -1.47 15.88 -9.04
C PRO A 51 -0.72 16.32 -7.77
N GLY A 52 -1.43 16.87 -6.78
CA GLY A 52 -0.87 17.19 -5.47
C GLY A 52 -0.40 15.94 -4.73
N GLY A 53 -1.20 14.87 -4.76
CA GLY A 53 -0.85 13.56 -4.22
C GLY A 53 0.43 12.98 -4.85
N LEU A 54 0.53 12.97 -6.18
CA LEU A 54 1.74 12.50 -6.86
C LEU A 54 2.98 13.35 -6.53
N THR A 55 2.81 14.66 -6.38
CA THR A 55 3.90 15.53 -5.95
C THR A 55 4.36 15.20 -4.54
N TYR A 56 3.43 14.90 -3.64
CA TYR A 56 3.75 14.41 -2.31
C TYR A 56 4.47 13.06 -2.34
N LEU A 57 4.02 12.10 -3.15
CA LEU A 57 4.68 10.80 -3.27
C LEU A 57 6.12 10.89 -3.80
N ARG A 58 6.41 11.83 -4.70
CA ARG A 58 7.80 12.10 -5.14
C ARG A 58 8.67 12.62 -4.01
N TRP A 59 8.15 13.56 -3.21
CA TRP A 59 8.85 14.03 -2.01
C TRP A 59 9.04 12.89 -1.00
N PHE A 60 8.01 12.08 -0.77
CA PHE A 60 8.05 10.94 0.14
C PHE A 60 9.16 9.95 -0.27
N ALA A 61 9.16 9.50 -1.53
CA ALA A 61 10.15 8.54 -2.02
C ALA A 61 11.59 9.05 -1.94
N LYS A 62 11.80 10.37 -2.14
CA LYS A 62 13.11 10.99 -1.97
C LYS A 62 13.53 11.10 -0.50
N THR A 63 12.58 11.30 0.40
CA THR A 63 12.84 11.57 1.82
C THR A 63 12.97 10.28 2.63
N PHE A 64 12.25 9.23 2.23
CA PHE A 64 12.18 7.93 2.89
C PHE A 64 12.41 6.81 1.85
N PRO A 65 13.63 6.70 1.29
CA PRO A 65 13.91 5.74 0.21
C PRO A 65 13.79 4.27 0.66
N ASP A 66 14.10 4.00 1.93
CA ASP A 66 14.08 2.65 2.52
C ASP A 66 12.71 2.28 3.14
N ASP A 67 11.71 3.14 2.99
CA ASP A 67 10.38 2.90 3.54
C ASP A 67 9.53 2.05 2.59
N ILE A 68 9.26 0.83 3.05
CA ILE A 68 8.44 -0.16 2.34
C ILE A 68 6.93 0.15 2.39
N GLY A 69 6.50 1.02 3.30
CA GLY A 69 5.12 1.47 3.45
C GLY A 69 4.19 0.48 4.16
N PHE A 70 3.01 0.99 4.54
CA PHE A 70 1.91 0.18 5.09
C PHE A 70 0.95 -0.28 3.99
N PRO A 71 0.17 -1.36 4.19
CA PRO A 71 -0.72 -1.88 3.17
C PRO A 71 -1.74 -0.85 2.66
N ASP A 72 -2.33 -0.04 3.55
CA ASP A 72 -3.26 1.02 3.17
C ASP A 72 -2.56 2.15 2.40
N PHE A 73 -1.39 2.59 2.83
CA PHE A 73 -0.59 3.58 2.11
C PHE A 73 -0.18 3.10 0.71
N LEU A 74 0.21 1.84 0.55
CA LEU A 74 0.54 1.25 -0.76
C LEU A 74 -0.69 1.21 -1.67
N PHE A 75 -1.85 0.86 -1.13
CA PHE A 75 -3.12 0.90 -1.87
C PHE A 75 -3.49 2.33 -2.28
N GLU A 76 -3.35 3.29 -1.37
CA GLU A 76 -3.56 4.72 -1.63
C GLU A 76 -2.63 5.24 -2.75
N ARG A 77 -1.37 4.78 -2.79
CA ARG A 77 -0.46 5.07 -3.90
C ARG A 77 -0.98 4.51 -5.22
N ALA A 78 -1.50 3.28 -5.22
CA ALA A 78 -2.09 2.67 -6.42
C ALA A 78 -3.28 3.50 -6.92
N ILE A 79 -4.16 3.97 -6.02
CA ILE A 79 -5.27 4.87 -6.37
C ILE A 79 -4.74 6.15 -7.05
N LEU A 80 -3.77 6.84 -6.45
CA LEU A 80 -3.22 8.09 -7.02
C LEU A 80 -2.60 7.89 -8.41
N LEU A 81 -1.90 6.77 -8.61
CA LEU A 81 -1.30 6.42 -9.90
C LEU A 81 -2.37 6.09 -10.94
N PHE A 82 -3.36 5.28 -10.58
CA PHE A 82 -4.49 4.93 -11.45
C PHE A 82 -5.25 6.19 -11.89
N LYS A 83 -5.66 7.03 -10.93
CA LYS A 83 -6.38 8.29 -11.19
C LYS A 83 -5.60 9.30 -12.02
N SER A 84 -4.28 9.13 -12.09
CA SER A 84 -3.39 9.95 -12.92
C SER A 84 -2.98 9.29 -14.23
N GLY A 85 -3.63 8.17 -14.62
CA GLY A 85 -3.36 7.45 -15.87
C GLY A 85 -2.07 6.64 -15.89
N LYS A 86 -1.39 6.47 -14.76
CA LYS A 86 -0.10 5.75 -14.64
C LYS A 86 -0.33 4.27 -14.35
N LEU A 87 -1.03 3.58 -15.26
CA LEU A 87 -1.55 2.23 -15.02
C LEU A 87 -0.46 1.18 -14.72
N ALA A 88 0.67 1.23 -15.43
CA ALA A 88 1.78 0.31 -15.17
C ALA A 88 2.36 0.47 -13.76
N GLU A 89 2.59 1.71 -13.31
CA GLU A 89 3.03 2.00 -11.95
C GLU A 89 1.97 1.58 -10.91
N ALA A 90 0.69 1.77 -11.23
CA ALA A 90 -0.42 1.39 -10.36
C ALA A 90 -0.49 -0.14 -10.15
N LYS A 91 -0.32 -0.94 -11.21
CA LYS A 91 -0.24 -2.41 -11.13
C LYS A 91 0.86 -2.87 -10.17
N VAL A 92 2.04 -2.27 -10.26
CA VAL A 92 3.16 -2.56 -9.34
C VAL A 92 2.76 -2.25 -7.89
N LYS A 93 2.09 -1.13 -7.64
CA LYS A 93 1.65 -0.78 -6.28
C LYS A 93 0.53 -1.68 -5.75
N VAL A 94 -0.35 -2.19 -6.62
CA VAL A 94 -1.33 -3.22 -6.25
C VAL A 94 -0.64 -4.51 -5.85
N TRP A 95 0.39 -4.95 -6.59
CA TRP A 95 1.19 -6.11 -6.22
C TRP A 95 1.87 -5.93 -4.86
N GLN A 96 2.51 -4.78 -4.64
CA GLN A 96 3.15 -4.48 -3.35
C GLN A 96 2.13 -4.40 -2.21
N THR A 97 0.91 -3.91 -2.47
CA THR A 97 -0.19 -3.95 -1.50
C THR A 97 -0.54 -5.39 -1.12
N PHE A 98 -0.65 -6.28 -2.11
CA PHE A 98 -0.92 -7.70 -1.89
C PHE A 98 0.19 -8.37 -1.05
N CYS A 99 1.46 -8.06 -1.35
CA CYS A 99 2.59 -8.61 -0.59
C CYS A 99 2.60 -8.08 0.85
N ALA A 100 2.33 -6.79 1.06
CA ALA A 100 2.26 -6.19 2.39
C ALA A 100 1.12 -6.77 3.24
N ASN A 101 -0.02 -7.10 2.63
CA ASN A 101 -1.12 -7.83 3.28
C ASN A 101 -1.98 -8.56 2.24
N THR A 102 -1.95 -9.90 2.29
CA THR A 102 -2.60 -10.77 1.30
C THR A 102 -4.13 -10.74 1.35
N TYR A 103 -4.74 -10.13 2.38
CA TYR A 103 -6.18 -10.08 2.60
C TYR A 103 -6.81 -8.76 2.13
N VAL A 104 -6.01 -7.70 1.94
CA VAL A 104 -6.51 -6.34 1.67
C VAL A 104 -7.31 -6.26 0.37
N LEU A 105 -6.85 -6.91 -0.71
CA LEU A 105 -7.54 -6.86 -2.01
C LEU A 105 -8.87 -7.63 -1.98
N ASP A 106 -8.89 -8.82 -1.37
CA ASP A 106 -10.12 -9.60 -1.21
C ASP A 106 -11.13 -8.85 -0.32
N ASN A 107 -10.65 -8.23 0.77
CA ASN A 107 -11.45 -7.36 1.65
C ASN A 107 -12.02 -6.15 0.90
N PHE A 108 -11.23 -5.48 0.05
CA PHE A 108 -11.70 -4.36 -0.78
C PHE A 108 -12.87 -4.76 -1.68
N PHE A 109 -12.85 -5.97 -2.23
CA PHE A 109 -13.93 -6.53 -3.04
C PHE A 109 -15.08 -7.12 -2.22
N GLY A 110 -15.03 -7.04 -0.88
CA GLY A 110 -16.04 -7.63 0.01
C GLY A 110 -16.09 -9.16 -0.07
N GLN A 111 -15.01 -9.79 -0.51
CA GLN A 111 -14.91 -11.25 -0.55
C GLN A 111 -14.68 -11.81 0.87
N PRO A 112 -15.17 -13.02 1.15
CA PRO A 112 -14.84 -13.71 2.40
C PRO A 112 -13.32 -13.87 2.55
N ILE A 113 -12.78 -13.46 3.69
CA ILE A 113 -11.36 -13.60 4.05
C ILE A 113 -11.21 -14.55 5.24
N HIS A 114 -10.22 -15.43 5.17
CA HIS A 114 -9.89 -16.38 6.22
C HIS A 114 -8.38 -16.37 6.45
N ALA A 115 -7.95 -16.57 7.70
CA ALA A 115 -6.53 -16.68 8.01
C ALA A 115 -5.90 -17.83 7.21
N LEU A 116 -4.78 -17.55 6.55
CA LEU A 116 -4.03 -18.51 5.76
C LEU A 116 -2.87 -19.08 6.60
N PRO A 117 -2.56 -20.39 6.50
CA PRO A 117 -1.40 -20.96 7.16
C PRO A 117 -0.13 -20.56 6.40
N LYS A 118 0.35 -19.34 6.63
CA LYS A 118 1.56 -18.79 6.00
C LYS A 118 2.35 -17.93 6.98
N TYR A 119 3.63 -17.72 6.68
CA TYR A 119 4.47 -16.78 7.40
C TYR A 119 3.90 -15.36 7.30
N GLU A 120 3.79 -14.68 8.43
CA GLU A 120 3.32 -13.29 8.55
C GLU A 120 4.31 -12.53 9.45
N TRP A 121 5.13 -11.70 8.82
CA TRP A 121 6.28 -11.06 9.47
C TRP A 121 5.90 -9.94 10.46
N SER A 122 4.66 -9.45 10.42
CA SER A 122 4.14 -8.44 11.36
C SER A 122 2.63 -8.48 11.47
N THR A 123 2.09 -7.81 12.50
CA THR A 123 0.64 -7.61 12.68
C THR A 123 -0.03 -6.92 11.47
N MET A 124 0.73 -6.13 10.70
CA MET A 124 0.22 -5.48 9.49
C MET A 124 0.00 -6.45 8.33
N ALA A 125 0.70 -7.59 8.32
CA ALA A 125 0.52 -8.65 7.33
C ALA A 125 -0.62 -9.63 7.69
N GLN A 126 -1.17 -9.51 8.90
CA GLN A 126 -2.22 -10.39 9.41
C GLN A 126 -3.61 -9.92 8.99
N ILE A 127 -4.57 -10.84 9.04
CA ILE A 127 -5.97 -10.56 8.70
C ILE A 127 -6.59 -9.44 9.55
N GLY A 128 -6.16 -9.27 10.81
CA GLY A 128 -6.70 -8.24 11.71
C GLY A 128 -6.54 -6.81 11.19
N PHE A 129 -5.55 -6.55 10.32
CA PHE A 129 -5.36 -5.24 9.69
C PHE A 129 -6.58 -4.79 8.87
N THR A 130 -7.30 -5.73 8.24
CA THR A 130 -8.42 -5.39 7.34
C THR A 130 -9.58 -4.69 8.06
N ALA A 131 -9.72 -4.89 9.38
CA ALA A 131 -10.71 -4.19 10.21
C ALA A 131 -10.51 -2.67 10.22
N HIS A 132 -9.32 -2.18 9.89
CA HIS A 132 -8.98 -0.76 9.84
C HIS A 132 -8.81 -0.22 8.42
N PHE A 133 -8.98 -1.08 7.40
CA PHE A 133 -8.83 -0.69 6.00
C PHE A 133 -10.07 0.08 5.52
N PRO A 134 -9.96 1.37 5.16
CA PRO A 134 -11.13 2.24 5.00
C PRO A 134 -11.70 2.25 3.58
N TYR A 135 -11.21 1.40 2.68
CA TYR A 135 -11.58 1.40 1.27
C TYR A 135 -12.45 0.20 0.90
N THR A 136 -13.40 0.41 -0.01
CA THR A 136 -14.24 -0.65 -0.58
C THR A 136 -14.59 -0.35 -2.02
N HIS A 137 -14.79 -1.38 -2.83
CA HIS A 137 -15.03 -1.26 -4.27
C HIS A 137 -16.33 -0.52 -4.64
N GLN A 138 -17.28 -0.38 -3.70
CA GLN A 138 -18.51 0.39 -3.91
C GLN A 138 -18.38 1.87 -3.55
N GLN A 139 -17.20 2.34 -3.10
CA GLN A 139 -16.98 3.77 -2.88
C GLN A 139 -17.13 4.54 -4.18
N ALA A 140 -17.97 5.58 -4.16
CA ALA A 140 -18.28 6.38 -5.36
C ALA A 140 -17.03 6.87 -6.09
N ASP A 141 -16.02 7.32 -5.33
CA ASP A 141 -14.77 7.85 -5.87
C ASP A 141 -13.82 6.77 -6.44
N LEU A 142 -14.13 5.48 -6.27
CA LEU A 142 -13.33 4.35 -6.75
C LEU A 142 -14.06 3.46 -7.77
N LEU A 143 -15.29 3.81 -8.16
CA LEU A 143 -16.09 2.99 -9.09
C LEU A 143 -15.45 2.79 -10.47
N ASP A 144 -14.62 3.72 -10.92
CA ASP A 144 -13.83 3.63 -12.16
C ASP A 144 -12.61 2.71 -12.02
N MET A 145 -12.01 2.66 -10.84
CA MET A 145 -10.86 1.80 -10.54
C MET A 145 -11.29 0.36 -10.29
N SER A 146 -12.45 0.12 -9.69
CA SER A 146 -12.89 -1.22 -9.26
C SER A 146 -12.89 -2.26 -10.39
N PRO A 147 -13.46 -2.02 -11.59
CA PRO A 147 -13.42 -2.99 -12.69
C PRO A 147 -12.01 -3.25 -13.20
N TRP A 148 -11.20 -2.20 -13.35
CA TRP A 148 -9.80 -2.33 -13.77
C TRP A 148 -8.99 -3.17 -12.78
N LEU A 149 -9.19 -2.93 -11.49
CA LEU A 149 -8.51 -3.68 -10.44
C LEU A 149 -8.96 -5.14 -10.45
N ALA A 150 -10.26 -5.40 -10.59
CA ALA A 150 -10.83 -6.75 -10.64
C ALA A 150 -10.24 -7.55 -11.81
N GLU A 151 -10.16 -6.94 -13.00
CA GLU A 151 -9.53 -7.55 -14.18
C GLU A 151 -8.04 -7.84 -13.94
N PHE A 152 -7.31 -6.91 -13.33
CA PHE A 152 -5.88 -7.08 -13.09
C PHE A 152 -5.58 -8.22 -12.10
N ILE A 153 -6.31 -8.31 -10.98
CA ILE A 153 -6.01 -9.30 -9.93
C ILE A 153 -6.35 -10.75 -10.34
N VAL A 154 -7.17 -10.94 -11.38
CA VAL A 154 -7.47 -12.25 -11.95
C VAL A 154 -6.65 -12.58 -13.19
N SER A 155 -5.82 -11.65 -13.68
CA SER A 155 -4.94 -11.90 -14.82
C SER A 155 -3.97 -13.05 -14.54
N ASP A 156 -3.56 -13.77 -15.59
CA ASP A 156 -2.65 -14.91 -15.47
C ASP A 156 -1.33 -14.52 -14.78
N THR A 157 -0.76 -13.37 -15.16
CA THR A 157 0.48 -12.85 -14.57
C THR A 157 0.33 -12.61 -13.06
N PHE A 158 -0.76 -11.96 -12.64
CA PHE A 158 -0.98 -11.69 -11.22
C PHE A 158 -1.27 -12.98 -10.45
N SER A 159 -2.12 -13.84 -10.99
CA SER A 159 -2.51 -15.12 -10.37
C SER A 159 -1.31 -16.06 -10.19
N ALA A 160 -0.46 -16.19 -11.21
CA ALA A 160 0.75 -17.00 -11.13
C ALA A 160 1.73 -16.47 -10.07
N ARG A 161 1.92 -15.14 -9.99
CA ARG A 161 2.76 -14.53 -8.96
C ARG A 161 2.17 -14.67 -7.56
N LYS A 162 0.86 -14.42 -7.40
CA LYS A 162 0.13 -14.65 -6.14
C LYS A 162 0.32 -16.08 -5.65
N ALA A 163 0.16 -17.07 -6.53
CA ALA A 163 0.36 -18.47 -6.19
C ALA A 163 1.80 -18.74 -5.72
N ARG A 164 2.83 -18.28 -6.46
CA ARG A 164 4.24 -18.44 -6.05
C ARG A 164 4.53 -17.77 -4.71
N TYR A 165 4.05 -16.54 -4.50
CA TYR A 165 4.23 -15.79 -3.26
C TYR A 165 3.66 -16.53 -2.05
N LEU A 166 2.44 -17.05 -2.18
CA LEU A 166 1.79 -17.81 -1.11
C LEU A 166 2.53 -19.11 -0.81
N THR A 167 2.97 -19.85 -1.84
CA THR A 167 3.78 -21.07 -1.66
C THR A 167 5.07 -20.78 -0.87
N LEU A 168 5.80 -19.73 -1.23
CA LEU A 168 7.03 -19.34 -0.51
C LEU A 168 6.74 -18.99 0.95
N HIS A 169 5.65 -18.26 1.23
CA HIS A 169 5.29 -17.91 2.60
C HIS A 169 4.76 -19.12 3.41
N GLN A 170 4.13 -20.08 2.76
CA GLN A 170 3.75 -21.36 3.38
C GLN A 170 4.99 -22.18 3.75
N GLN A 171 6.01 -22.20 2.89
CA GLN A 171 7.30 -22.86 3.18
C GLN A 171 8.02 -22.16 4.34
N LEU A 172 8.11 -20.82 4.30
CA LEU A 172 8.71 -20.01 5.37
C LEU A 172 8.04 -20.19 6.74
N LEU A 173 6.77 -20.62 6.78
CA LEU A 173 6.06 -20.84 8.05
C LEU A 173 6.63 -22.03 8.81
N VAL A 174 7.07 -23.07 8.10
CA VAL A 174 7.46 -24.37 8.69
C VAL A 174 8.94 -24.66 8.59
N GLU A 175 9.67 -23.92 7.74
CA GLU A 175 11.11 -24.10 7.58
C GLU A 175 11.87 -23.54 8.78
N GLU A 176 12.76 -24.36 9.35
CA GLU A 176 13.58 -24.04 10.52
C GLU A 176 15.06 -23.86 10.16
N ASP A 177 15.51 -24.37 9.00
CA ASP A 177 16.88 -24.22 8.55
C ASP A 177 17.17 -22.80 8.06
N ASP A 178 18.10 -22.10 8.73
CA ASP A 178 18.41 -20.70 8.45
C ASP A 178 18.91 -20.45 7.02
N GLU A 179 19.63 -21.40 6.43
CA GLU A 179 20.17 -21.26 5.07
C GLU A 179 19.02 -21.36 4.05
N ILE A 180 18.14 -22.35 4.20
CA ILE A 180 16.94 -22.50 3.35
C ILE A 180 16.02 -21.29 3.53
N ARG A 181 15.78 -20.83 4.75
CA ARG A 181 14.99 -19.61 5.01
C ARG A 181 15.61 -18.40 4.32
N GLY A 182 16.93 -18.26 4.34
CA GLY A 182 17.66 -17.21 3.64
C GLY A 182 17.37 -17.21 2.14
N TYR A 183 17.42 -18.37 1.49
CA TYR A 183 17.07 -18.52 0.07
C TYR A 183 15.61 -18.19 -0.20
N LEU A 184 14.68 -18.67 0.63
CA LEU A 184 13.26 -18.37 0.48
C LEU A 184 12.97 -16.87 0.61
N HIS A 185 13.61 -16.18 1.56
CA HIS A 185 13.49 -14.73 1.70
C HIS A 185 14.03 -13.98 0.48
N GLN A 186 15.17 -14.40 -0.07
CA GLN A 186 15.73 -13.81 -1.29
C GLN A 186 14.77 -14.00 -2.49
N GLU A 187 14.17 -15.18 -2.64
CA GLU A 187 13.18 -15.41 -3.68
C GLU A 187 11.93 -14.54 -3.52
N VAL A 188 11.45 -14.36 -2.28
CA VAL A 188 10.35 -13.44 -1.97
C VAL A 188 10.72 -12.01 -2.38
N GLU A 189 11.89 -11.53 -2.00
CA GLU A 189 12.35 -10.17 -2.33
C GLU A 189 12.43 -9.94 -3.85
N VAL A 190 12.96 -10.91 -4.60
CA VAL A 190 12.99 -10.87 -6.07
C VAL A 190 11.58 -10.82 -6.65
N LEU A 191 10.63 -11.56 -6.08
CA LEU A 191 9.25 -11.57 -6.53
C LEU A 191 8.51 -10.26 -6.21
N GLU A 192 8.73 -9.69 -5.03
CA GLU A 192 8.12 -8.42 -4.58
C GLU A 192 8.64 -7.22 -5.38
N SER A 193 9.94 -7.22 -5.69
CA SER A 193 10.62 -6.17 -6.46
C SER A 193 10.35 -6.24 -7.97
N HIS A 194 9.72 -7.30 -8.46
CA HIS A 194 9.44 -7.48 -9.87
C HIS A 194 8.37 -6.49 -10.38
N THR A 195 8.75 -5.63 -11.33
CA THR A 195 7.91 -4.48 -11.75
C THR A 195 7.13 -4.64 -13.07
N GLN A 196 7.31 -5.75 -13.80
CA GLN A 196 6.66 -5.95 -15.11
C GLN A 196 5.31 -6.66 -14.96
N PHE A 197 4.20 -6.06 -15.42
CA PHE A 197 2.83 -6.59 -15.36
C PHE A 197 1.98 -6.15 -16.56
#